data_AF-A0A9P7WZ38-F1
#
_entry.id   AF-A0A9P7WZ38-F1
#
_cell.length_a   1.000
_cell.length_b   1.000
_cell.length_c   1.000
_cell.angle_alpha   90.00
_cell.angle_beta   90.00
_cell.angle_gamma   90.00
#
_symmetry.space_group_name_H-M   'P 1'
#
loop_
_entity.id
_entity.type
_entity.pdbx_description
1 polymer ?
#
loop_
_entity_poly.entity_id
_entity_poly.type
_entity_poly.pdbx_seq_one_letter_code
_entity_poly.pdbx_strand_id
1 'polypeptide(L)'
;MQSDGAKPTRLRVKKEEAPTTLTEDGIERRYAECGAIDYPITLVPGTHERTITRRFLSMRYDGSSQDTFPKISLERQAAMASRGIVYTEFLCPLPSWNPYVPLTPGARGLFFFVGDRDWSIERPLFVALGRSKWLYIGNYKGSPAESLTAEEWMLQSQTTKGVWVEHILNNSHTDKIRTRIHLRKRNNGTNPTVAQVSSLLEQRTTFTVSRNDILEAL
;
A
#
# COMPACT_ATOMS: atom_id res chain seq x y z
N MET A 1 -45.65 19.86 12.75
CA MET A 1 -44.40 19.63 12.00
C MET A 1 -43.68 18.44 12.64
N GLN A 2 -43.80 17.25 12.05
CA GLN A 2 -43.06 16.07 12.50
C GLN A 2 -41.69 16.10 11.82
N SER A 3 -40.63 16.11 12.62
CA SER A 3 -39.25 15.95 12.14
C SER A 3 -39.02 14.48 11.84
N ASP A 4 -38.89 14.14 10.56
CA ASP A 4 -38.49 12.82 10.10
C ASP A 4 -37.08 12.49 10.62
N GLY A 5 -37.02 11.56 11.56
CA GLY A 5 -35.77 11.00 12.08
C GLY A 5 -35.12 10.14 11.01
N ALA A 6 -34.14 10.70 10.29
CA ALA A 6 -33.30 9.95 9.37
C ALA A 6 -32.58 8.84 10.15
N LYS A 7 -32.96 7.59 9.90
CA LYS A 7 -32.29 6.41 10.47
C LYS A 7 -30.84 6.39 9.98
N PRO A 8 -29.85 6.12 10.86
CA PRO A 8 -28.45 6.00 10.45
C PRO A 8 -28.34 4.88 9.42
N THR A 9 -28.02 5.27 8.19
CA THR A 9 -27.79 4.31 7.11
C THR A 9 -26.44 3.67 7.38
N ARG A 10 -26.44 2.48 8.00
CA ARG A 10 -25.23 1.65 8.11
C ARG A 10 -24.59 1.58 6.73
N LEU A 11 -23.37 2.09 6.60
CA LEU A 11 -22.58 1.92 5.39
C LEU A 11 -22.41 0.42 5.15
N ARG A 12 -23.26 -0.15 4.29
CA ARG A 12 -23.00 -1.46 3.69
C ARG A 12 -21.79 -1.27 2.78
N VAL A 13 -20.63 -1.59 3.32
CA VAL A 13 -19.41 -1.79 2.54
C VAL A 13 -19.75 -2.91 1.57
N LYS A 14 -19.95 -2.57 0.29
CA LYS A 14 -19.90 -3.57 -0.77
C LYS A 14 -18.42 -3.89 -0.87
N LYS A 15 -18.00 -4.85 -0.04
CA LYS A 15 -16.64 -5.37 -0.02
C LYS A 15 -16.42 -5.86 -1.44
N GLU A 16 -15.64 -5.13 -2.24
CA GLU A 16 -14.91 -5.80 -3.30
C GLU A 16 -14.00 -6.74 -2.52
N GLU A 17 -14.48 -7.96 -2.29
CA GLU A 17 -13.71 -9.00 -1.62
C GLU A 17 -12.51 -9.25 -2.52
N ALA A 18 -11.42 -8.58 -2.18
CA ALA A 18 -10.14 -8.87 -2.78
C ALA A 18 -9.89 -10.36 -2.46
N PRO A 19 -9.61 -11.21 -3.47
CA PRO A 19 -9.39 -12.62 -3.23
C PRO A 19 -8.29 -12.79 -2.17
N THR A 20 -8.61 -13.46 -1.07
CA THR A 20 -7.61 -13.85 -0.07
C THR A 20 -6.88 -15.08 -0.58
N THR A 21 -5.59 -14.92 -0.78
CA THR A 21 -4.67 -15.82 -1.50
C THR A 21 -3.52 -16.30 -0.62
N LEU A 22 -3.21 -15.57 0.46
CA LEU A 22 -2.34 -16.01 1.54
C LEU A 22 -3.15 -16.86 2.50
N THR A 23 -2.51 -17.90 3.01
CA THR A 23 -3.08 -18.71 4.10
C THR A 23 -3.10 -17.90 5.39
N GLU A 24 -4.01 -18.25 6.29
CA GLU A 24 -4.06 -17.63 7.63
C GLU A 24 -2.72 -17.78 8.37
N ASP A 25 -2.11 -18.97 8.31
CA ASP A 25 -0.79 -19.22 8.89
C ASP A 25 0.30 -18.31 8.29
N GLY A 26 0.28 -18.07 6.98
CA GLY A 26 1.23 -17.18 6.30
C GLY A 26 1.06 -15.71 6.70
N ILE A 27 -0.16 -15.31 7.04
CA ILE A 27 -0.47 -13.97 7.54
C ILE A 27 -0.02 -13.84 9.01
N GLU A 28 -0.43 -14.79 9.87
CA GLU A 28 -0.12 -14.76 11.30
C GLU A 28 1.38 -14.85 11.58
N ARG A 29 2.12 -15.65 10.80
CA ARG A 29 3.58 -15.72 10.90
C ARG A 29 4.23 -14.35 10.66
N ARG A 30 3.80 -13.61 9.64
CA ARG A 30 4.29 -12.25 9.35
C ARG A 30 3.93 -11.27 10.45
N TYR A 31 2.73 -11.40 11.04
CA TYR A 31 2.37 -10.60 12.21
C TYR A 31 3.25 -10.91 13.42
N ALA A 32 3.53 -12.18 13.68
CA ALA A 32 4.40 -12.59 14.79
C ALA A 32 5.84 -12.08 14.63
N GLU A 33 6.41 -12.21 13.43
CA GLU A 33 7.77 -11.72 13.11
C GLU A 33 7.92 -10.21 13.36
N CYS A 34 6.88 -9.42 13.04
CA CYS A 34 6.89 -7.97 13.22
C CYS A 34 6.34 -7.50 14.57
N GLY A 35 5.85 -8.41 15.42
CA GLY A 35 5.15 -8.05 16.67
C GLY A 35 3.87 -7.22 16.41
N ALA A 36 3.21 -7.43 15.27
CA ALA A 36 1.99 -6.70 14.91
C ALA A 36 0.80 -7.20 15.72
N ILE A 37 0.21 -6.29 16.49
CA ILE A 37 -0.97 -6.55 17.32
C ILE A 37 -2.13 -5.66 16.89
N ASP A 38 -3.34 -6.15 17.08
CA ASP A 38 -4.51 -5.27 17.03
C ASP A 38 -4.44 -4.28 18.18
N TYR A 39 -4.86 -3.05 17.91
CA TYR A 39 -5.01 -1.99 18.88
C TYR A 39 -6.51 -1.76 19.10
N PRO A 40 -7.11 -2.30 20.16
CA PRO A 40 -8.56 -2.18 20.37
C PRO A 40 -8.96 -0.72 20.55
N ILE A 41 -9.78 -0.19 19.64
CA ILE A 41 -10.30 1.17 19.73
C ILE A 41 -11.80 1.09 20.01
N THR A 42 -12.22 1.68 21.13
CA THR A 42 -13.65 1.92 21.37
C THR A 42 -14.01 3.27 20.77
N LEU A 43 -14.81 3.24 19.71
CA LEU A 43 -15.21 4.42 18.97
C LEU A 43 -16.66 4.76 19.27
N VAL A 44 -16.94 6.04 19.49
CA VAL A 44 -18.32 6.52 19.60
C VAL A 44 -19.04 6.22 18.28
N PRO A 45 -20.22 5.57 18.30
CA PRO A 45 -20.99 5.28 17.09
C PRO A 45 -21.14 6.51 16.18
N GLY A 46 -20.94 6.34 14.88
CA GLY A 46 -20.99 7.44 13.89
C GLY A 46 -19.66 8.18 13.64
N THR A 47 -18.66 8.04 14.51
CA THR A 47 -17.34 8.71 14.33
C THR A 47 -16.60 8.21 13.08
N HIS A 48 -16.74 6.91 12.75
CA HIS A 48 -16.06 6.26 11.61
C HIS A 48 -16.96 6.01 10.39
N GLU A 49 -18.12 6.65 10.33
CA GLU A 49 -19.05 6.47 9.20
C GLU A 49 -18.86 7.52 8.10
N ARG A 50 -17.88 8.42 8.25
CA ARG A 50 -17.62 9.48 7.28
C ARG A 50 -16.47 9.10 6.37
N THR A 51 -16.80 8.86 5.11
CA THR A 51 -15.81 8.72 4.06
C THR A 51 -15.49 10.08 3.43
N ILE A 52 -14.25 10.27 3.01
CA ILE A 52 -13.82 11.40 2.21
C ILE A 52 -13.48 10.95 0.78
N THR A 53 -13.18 11.91 -0.09
CA THR A 53 -12.68 11.64 -1.44
C THR A 53 -11.18 11.92 -1.53
N ARG A 54 -10.47 11.27 -2.46
CA ARG A 54 -9.07 11.64 -2.78
C ARG A 54 -8.93 13.08 -3.25
N ARG A 55 -9.94 13.60 -3.96
CA ARG A 55 -9.99 15.01 -4.37
C ARG A 55 -10.03 15.94 -3.16
N PHE A 56 -10.80 15.61 -2.13
CA PHE A 56 -10.85 16.38 -0.89
C PHE A 56 -9.47 16.42 -0.21
N LEU A 57 -8.78 15.27 -0.08
CA LEU A 57 -7.42 15.24 0.48
C LEU A 57 -6.46 16.13 -0.32
N SER A 58 -6.45 15.96 -1.64
CA SER A 58 -5.61 16.74 -2.54
C SER A 58 -5.90 18.24 -2.46
N MET A 59 -7.16 18.67 -2.43
CA MET A 59 -7.50 20.09 -2.28
C MET A 59 -7.15 20.66 -0.90
N ARG A 60 -7.19 19.84 0.16
CA ARG A 60 -7.02 20.30 1.54
C ARG A 60 -5.55 20.38 1.96
N TYR A 61 -4.74 19.45 1.47
CA TYR A 61 -3.35 19.25 1.90
C TYR A 61 -2.33 19.44 0.77
N ASP A 62 -2.83 19.72 -0.44
CA ASP A 62 -2.08 19.65 -1.68
C ASP A 62 -1.52 18.22 -1.90
N GLY A 63 -1.03 17.92 -3.10
CA GLY A 63 -0.50 16.60 -3.46
C GLY A 63 -1.44 15.74 -4.31
N SER A 64 -0.97 14.55 -4.66
CA SER A 64 -1.60 13.69 -5.66
C SER A 64 -2.92 13.09 -5.18
N SER A 65 -3.92 13.10 -6.06
CA SER A 65 -5.18 12.40 -5.83
C SER A 65 -5.11 10.91 -6.20
N GLN A 66 -3.99 10.45 -6.77
CA GLN A 66 -3.82 9.09 -7.28
C GLN A 66 -2.77 8.30 -6.50
N ASP A 67 -1.71 8.94 -6.01
CA ASP A 67 -0.57 8.25 -5.41
C ASP A 67 -0.97 7.46 -4.16
N THR A 68 -0.34 6.32 -3.92
CA THR A 68 -0.50 5.58 -2.67
C THR A 68 0.06 6.35 -1.47
N PHE A 69 1.10 7.17 -1.70
CA PHE A 69 1.75 7.99 -0.69
C PHE A 69 1.71 9.48 -1.09
N PRO A 70 0.53 10.13 -1.07
CA PRO A 70 0.46 11.51 -1.46
C PRO A 70 1.18 12.39 -0.43
N LYS A 71 2.18 13.14 -0.91
CA LYS A 71 2.90 14.13 -0.10
C LYS A 71 2.04 15.34 0.17
N ILE A 72 2.14 15.87 1.38
CA ILE A 72 1.50 17.12 1.81
C ILE A 72 2.43 18.28 1.40
N SER A 73 1.92 19.41 0.93
CA SER A 73 2.79 20.55 0.59
C SER A 73 3.48 21.12 1.82
N LEU A 74 4.64 21.75 1.64
CA LEU A 74 5.41 22.37 2.73
C LEU A 74 4.59 23.46 3.46
N GLU A 75 3.79 24.24 2.72
CA GLU A 75 2.89 25.24 3.30
C GLU A 75 1.87 24.58 4.24
N ARG A 76 1.24 23.48 3.81
CA ARG A 76 0.26 22.76 4.61
C ARG A 76 0.91 22.05 5.80
N GLN A 77 2.11 21.52 5.63
CA GLN A 77 2.91 20.97 6.74
C GLN A 77 3.20 22.04 7.80
N ALA A 78 3.65 23.23 7.41
CA ALA A 78 3.90 24.33 8.34
C ALA A 78 2.63 24.77 9.08
N ALA A 79 1.51 24.90 8.36
CA ALA A 79 0.22 25.25 8.96
C ALA A 79 -0.26 24.18 9.96
N MET A 80 -0.03 22.90 9.68
CA MET A 80 -0.34 21.79 10.59
C MET A 80 0.60 21.72 11.80
N ALA A 81 1.88 22.00 11.61
CA ALA A 81 2.88 22.00 12.67
C ALA A 81 2.54 23.00 13.79
N SER A 82 1.95 24.16 13.43
CA SER A 82 1.43 25.13 14.41
C SER A 82 0.35 24.56 15.36
N ARG A 83 -0.23 23.40 15.00
CA ARG A 83 -1.26 22.68 15.76
C ARG A 83 -0.75 21.35 16.32
N GLY A 84 0.57 21.12 16.30
CA GLY A 84 1.21 19.90 16.79
C GLY A 84 1.11 18.69 15.85
N ILE A 85 0.69 18.89 14.60
CA ILE A 85 0.57 17.80 13.61
C ILE A 85 1.80 17.82 12.70
N VAL A 86 2.53 16.70 12.63
CA VAL A 86 3.85 16.61 11.97
C VAL A 86 3.89 15.63 10.78
N TYR A 87 2.74 15.22 10.25
CA TYR A 87 2.69 14.32 9.09
C TYR A 87 3.15 15.02 7.80
N THR A 88 3.95 14.29 7.01
CA THR A 88 4.48 14.78 5.73
C THR A 88 3.81 14.14 4.51
N GLU A 89 3.16 12.99 4.70
CA GLU A 89 2.45 12.23 3.67
C GLU A 89 1.31 11.40 4.29
N PHE A 90 0.35 11.00 3.45
CA PHE A 90 -0.66 10.01 3.81
C PHE A 90 -0.30 8.63 3.29
N LEU A 91 -0.96 7.59 3.80
CA LEU A 91 -0.97 6.26 3.20
C LEU A 91 -2.39 5.96 2.71
N CYS A 92 -2.52 5.67 1.40
CA CYS A 92 -3.79 5.53 0.74
C CYS A 92 -3.84 4.30 -0.19
N PRO A 93 -3.80 3.07 0.36
CA PRO A 93 -3.86 1.85 -0.44
C PRO A 93 -5.21 1.65 -1.11
N LEU A 94 -5.15 1.02 -2.27
CA LEU A 94 -6.30 0.35 -2.88
C LEU A 94 -6.31 -1.12 -2.45
N PRO A 95 -7.40 -1.66 -1.90
CA PRO A 95 -7.49 -3.07 -1.53
C PRO A 95 -7.25 -4.05 -2.70
N SER A 96 -7.56 -3.65 -3.93
CA SER A 96 -7.26 -4.47 -5.12
C SER A 96 -5.75 -4.63 -5.40
N TRP A 97 -4.94 -3.67 -4.91
CA TRP A 97 -3.47 -3.71 -4.98
C TRP A 97 -2.88 -4.37 -3.73
N ASN A 98 -3.51 -4.15 -2.58
CA ASN A 98 -3.06 -4.58 -1.26
C ASN A 98 -4.24 -5.20 -0.50
N PRO A 99 -4.54 -6.49 -0.72
CA PRO A 99 -5.75 -7.14 -0.20
C PRO A 99 -5.80 -7.27 1.33
N TYR A 100 -4.65 -7.20 1.99
CA TYR A 100 -4.50 -7.45 3.42
C TYR A 100 -4.35 -6.17 4.26
N VAL A 101 -4.58 -4.99 3.67
CA VAL A 101 -4.57 -3.74 4.43
C VAL A 101 -5.66 -3.77 5.49
N PRO A 102 -5.46 -3.12 6.65
CA PRO A 102 -6.48 -3.11 7.68
C PRO A 102 -7.73 -2.42 7.13
N LEU A 103 -8.91 -2.99 7.40
CA LEU A 103 -10.20 -2.45 6.93
C LEU A 103 -11.03 -1.80 8.05
N THR A 104 -10.61 -2.00 9.29
CA THR A 104 -11.26 -1.46 10.48
C THR A 104 -10.24 -0.72 11.33
N PRO A 105 -10.65 0.36 12.02
CA PRO A 105 -9.73 1.10 12.88
C PRO A 105 -9.07 0.24 13.93
N GLY A 106 -7.75 0.40 14.10
CA GLY A 106 -6.97 -0.33 15.08
C GLY A 106 -6.61 -1.77 14.70
N ALA A 107 -7.16 -2.33 13.62
CA ALA A 107 -6.75 -3.64 13.15
C ALA A 107 -5.34 -3.60 12.58
N ARG A 108 -4.58 -4.68 12.75
CA ARG A 108 -3.33 -4.92 12.04
C ARG A 108 -3.60 -5.32 10.58
N GLY A 109 -2.57 -5.27 9.74
CA GLY A 109 -2.69 -5.62 8.33
C GLY A 109 -1.33 -5.76 7.65
N LEU A 110 -1.33 -6.30 6.43
CA LEU A 110 -0.16 -6.38 5.57
C LEU A 110 -0.31 -5.40 4.39
N PHE A 111 0.81 -4.85 3.95
CA PHE A 111 0.87 -3.97 2.80
C PHE A 111 2.01 -4.45 1.90
N PHE A 112 1.69 -4.80 0.66
CA PHE A 112 2.69 -5.20 -0.32
C PHE A 112 3.44 -3.96 -0.79
N PHE A 113 4.75 -4.06 -0.85
CA PHE A 113 5.59 -2.97 -1.30
C PHE A 113 6.81 -3.47 -2.03
N VAL A 114 7.26 -2.64 -2.94
CA VAL A 114 8.47 -2.83 -3.74
C VAL A 114 9.34 -1.60 -3.57
N GLY A 115 10.60 -1.83 -3.18
CA GLY A 115 11.61 -0.79 -3.00
C GLY A 115 11.91 -0.49 -1.54
N ASP A 116 12.68 0.58 -1.33
CA ASP A 116 13.17 0.98 -0.03
C ASP A 116 12.28 2.11 0.52
N ARG A 117 11.74 1.93 1.73
CA ARG A 117 10.98 2.96 2.44
C ARG A 117 11.17 2.83 3.95
N ASP A 118 11.24 3.97 4.62
CA ASP A 118 11.17 4.00 6.08
C ASP A 118 9.73 3.80 6.57
N TRP A 119 9.47 2.59 7.06
CA TRP A 119 8.19 2.17 7.61
C TRP A 119 7.99 2.57 9.07
N SER A 120 9.04 3.00 9.78
CA SER A 120 8.94 3.42 11.18
C SER A 120 8.16 4.73 11.35
N ILE A 121 8.09 5.54 10.29
CA ILE A 121 7.33 6.79 10.25
C ILE A 121 5.82 6.50 10.28
N GLU A 122 5.16 7.02 11.29
CA GLU A 122 3.71 6.98 11.44
C GLU A 122 3.01 7.83 10.35
N ARG A 123 1.99 7.26 9.69
CA ARG A 123 1.24 7.90 8.61
C ARG A 123 -0.26 7.76 8.81
N PRO A 124 -1.07 8.81 8.54
CA PRO A 124 -2.51 8.67 8.50
C PRO A 124 -2.92 7.74 7.34
N LEU A 125 -3.66 6.68 7.67
CA LEU A 125 -4.09 5.64 6.74
C LEU A 125 -5.53 5.86 6.32
N PHE A 126 -5.74 5.97 5.00
CA PHE A 126 -7.05 6.04 4.37
C PHE A 126 -7.23 4.84 3.44
N VAL A 127 -8.26 4.01 3.67
CA VAL A 127 -8.51 2.83 2.83
C VAL A 127 -9.74 3.05 1.96
N ALA A 128 -9.64 2.65 0.69
CA ALA A 128 -10.77 2.72 -0.23
C ALA A 128 -11.83 1.67 0.13
N LEU A 129 -13.07 2.12 0.33
CA LEU A 129 -14.26 1.28 0.48
C LEU A 129 -15.04 1.15 -0.85
N GLY A 130 -14.55 1.80 -1.89
CA GLY A 130 -15.17 1.89 -3.21
C GLY A 130 -14.84 3.22 -3.89
N ARG A 131 -15.46 3.46 -5.06
CA ARG A 131 -15.20 4.67 -5.85
C ARG A 131 -15.48 5.93 -5.01
N SER A 132 -14.46 6.78 -4.88
CA SER A 132 -14.52 8.05 -4.14
C SER A 132 -14.90 7.93 -2.66
N LYS A 133 -14.81 6.75 -2.05
CA LYS A 133 -15.12 6.53 -0.63
C LYS A 133 -13.88 6.04 0.09
N TRP A 134 -13.22 6.94 0.80
CA TRP A 134 -11.99 6.67 1.53
C TRP A 134 -12.24 6.87 3.02
N LEU A 135 -11.96 5.84 3.81
CA LEU A 135 -12.16 5.86 5.25
C LEU A 135 -10.82 6.03 5.96
N TYR A 136 -10.73 7.02 6.85
CA TYR A 136 -9.63 7.11 7.79
C TYR A 136 -9.77 6.02 8.85
N ILE A 137 -8.75 5.19 9.01
CA ILE A 137 -8.77 4.07 9.96
C ILE A 137 -7.71 4.17 11.05
N GLY A 138 -6.92 5.24 11.05
CA GLY A 138 -5.94 5.52 12.10
C GLY A 138 -4.59 5.95 11.55
N ASN A 139 -3.64 6.12 12.46
CA ASN A 139 -2.25 6.38 12.10
C ASN A 139 -1.45 5.09 12.28
N TYR A 140 -0.71 4.72 11.24
CA TYR A 140 -0.01 3.44 11.18
C TYR A 140 1.47 3.67 10.96
N LYS A 141 2.27 2.94 11.73
CA LYS A 141 3.65 2.61 11.38
C LYS A 141 3.69 1.17 10.87
N GLY A 142 4.65 0.88 10.01
CA GLY A 142 4.92 -0.47 9.52
C GLY A 142 6.22 -1.01 10.06
N SER A 143 6.47 -2.27 9.76
CA SER A 143 7.77 -2.91 9.88
C SER A 143 7.94 -3.89 8.73
N PRO A 144 9.14 -4.07 8.19
CA PRO A 144 9.36 -5.08 7.17
C PRO A 144 8.99 -6.47 7.72
N ALA A 145 8.19 -7.19 6.95
CA ALA A 145 7.87 -8.61 7.16
C ALA A 145 8.58 -9.44 6.09
N GLU A 146 8.56 -10.76 6.23
CA GLU A 146 9.02 -11.64 5.15
C GLU A 146 8.26 -11.34 3.83
N SER A 147 9.03 -11.25 2.75
CA SER A 147 8.50 -11.14 1.38
C SER A 147 7.59 -12.30 1.02
N LEU A 148 6.78 -12.13 -0.02
CA LEU A 148 6.05 -13.24 -0.62
C LEU A 148 7.03 -14.28 -1.19
N THR A 149 6.70 -15.55 -1.00
CA THR A 149 7.29 -16.66 -1.77
C THR A 149 6.76 -16.63 -3.21
N ALA A 150 7.46 -17.33 -4.12
CA ALA A 150 7.01 -17.44 -5.51
C ALA A 150 5.63 -18.12 -5.59
N GLU A 151 5.38 -19.12 -4.74
CA GLU A 151 4.10 -19.80 -4.63
C GLU A 151 3.00 -18.85 -4.16
N GLU A 152 3.24 -18.09 -3.08
CA GLU A 152 2.29 -17.08 -2.58
C GLU A 152 2.02 -15.97 -3.61
N TRP A 153 3.04 -15.55 -4.36
CA TRP A 153 2.89 -14.61 -5.47
C TRP A 153 2.00 -15.20 -6.58
N MET A 154 2.24 -16.45 -6.98
CA MET A 154 1.47 -17.10 -8.03
C MET A 154 0.01 -17.28 -7.66
N LEU A 155 -0.29 -17.48 -6.38
CA LEU A 155 -1.66 -17.54 -5.84
C LEU A 155 -2.38 -16.19 -5.86
N GLN A 156 -1.68 -15.06 -6.00
CA GLN A 156 -2.32 -13.75 -6.08
C GLN A 156 -3.30 -13.66 -7.26
N SER A 157 -4.35 -12.85 -7.09
CA SER A 157 -5.34 -12.61 -8.15
C SER A 157 -4.68 -12.01 -9.40
N GLN A 158 -5.23 -12.28 -10.59
CA GLN A 158 -4.70 -11.71 -11.82
C GLN A 158 -4.74 -10.17 -11.82
N THR A 159 -5.73 -9.58 -11.15
CA THR A 159 -5.82 -8.13 -10.95
C THR A 159 -4.64 -7.60 -10.12
N THR A 160 -4.36 -8.22 -8.98
CA THR A 160 -3.25 -7.84 -8.09
C THR A 160 -1.91 -8.02 -8.80
N LYS A 161 -1.69 -9.16 -9.46
CA LYS A 161 -0.46 -9.41 -10.23
C LYS A 161 -0.28 -8.40 -11.36
N GLY A 162 -1.32 -8.19 -12.16
CA GLY A 162 -1.27 -7.26 -13.29
C GLY A 162 -0.94 -5.84 -12.87
N VAL A 163 -1.55 -5.38 -11.77
CA VAL A 163 -1.25 -4.07 -11.17
C VAL A 163 0.21 -3.92 -10.77
N TRP A 164 0.75 -4.88 -10.01
CA TRP A 164 2.12 -4.80 -9.51
C TRP A 164 3.14 -4.92 -10.63
N VAL A 165 2.87 -5.75 -11.64
CA VAL A 165 3.72 -5.85 -12.83
C VAL A 165 3.73 -4.53 -13.60
N GLU A 166 2.58 -3.93 -13.85
CA GLU A 166 2.51 -2.61 -14.51
C GLU A 166 3.21 -1.53 -13.68
N HIS A 167 3.08 -1.59 -12.35
CA HIS A 167 3.81 -0.69 -11.46
C HIS A 167 5.33 -0.86 -11.60
N ILE A 168 5.83 -2.10 -11.61
CA ILE A 168 7.26 -2.39 -11.78
C ILE A 168 7.76 -2.04 -13.18
N LEU A 169 6.94 -2.17 -14.22
CA LEU A 169 7.35 -1.80 -15.58
C LEU A 169 7.54 -0.29 -15.73
N ASN A 170 6.60 0.48 -15.20
CA ASN A 170 6.44 1.88 -15.55
C ASN A 170 7.06 2.87 -14.55
N ASN A 171 7.58 2.40 -13.40
CA ASN A 171 8.08 3.28 -12.35
C ASN A 171 9.60 3.15 -12.17
N SER A 172 10.33 4.26 -12.26
CA SER A 172 11.79 4.31 -12.15
C SER A 172 12.32 3.89 -10.77
N HIS A 173 11.54 4.07 -9.71
CA HIS A 173 11.94 3.61 -8.38
C HIS A 173 11.99 2.06 -8.26
N THR A 174 11.54 1.34 -9.28
CA THR A 174 11.61 -0.14 -9.36
C THR A 174 12.73 -0.62 -10.30
N ASP A 175 13.59 0.28 -10.78
CA ASP A 175 14.70 -0.05 -11.69
C ASP A 175 15.58 -1.18 -11.14
N LYS A 176 15.89 -1.14 -9.83
CA LYS A 176 16.65 -2.21 -9.15
C LYS A 176 16.04 -3.59 -9.37
N ILE A 177 14.71 -3.71 -9.37
CA ILE A 177 14.02 -4.99 -9.60
C ILE A 177 14.13 -5.39 -11.06
N ARG A 178 13.86 -4.48 -12.00
CA ARG A 178 14.00 -4.78 -13.44
C ARG A 178 15.43 -5.18 -13.79
N THR A 179 16.43 -4.52 -13.22
CA THR A 179 17.86 -4.88 -13.36
C THR A 179 18.12 -6.28 -12.82
N ARG A 180 17.59 -6.63 -11.63
CA ARG A 180 17.74 -7.98 -11.04
C ARG A 180 17.14 -9.05 -11.94
N ILE A 181 15.93 -8.83 -12.45
CA ILE A 181 15.23 -9.75 -13.35
C ILE A 181 16.03 -9.93 -14.65
N HIS A 182 16.49 -8.83 -15.25
CA HIS A 182 17.32 -8.87 -16.45
C HIS A 182 18.60 -9.67 -16.24
N LEU A 183 19.34 -9.41 -15.15
CA LEU A 183 20.58 -10.12 -14.84
C LEU A 183 20.33 -11.61 -14.55
N ARG A 184 19.26 -11.94 -13.82
CA ARG A 184 18.89 -13.34 -13.54
C ARG A 184 18.60 -14.10 -14.83
N LYS A 185 17.87 -13.49 -15.77
CA LYS A 185 17.61 -14.05 -17.10
C LYS A 185 18.88 -14.24 -17.91
N ARG A 186 19.80 -13.26 -17.89
CA ARG A 186 21.11 -13.34 -18.54
C ARG A 186 22.01 -14.43 -17.95
N ASN A 187 21.87 -14.71 -16.65
CA ASN A 187 22.71 -15.65 -15.90
C ASN A 187 22.02 -17.00 -15.64
N ASN A 188 21.14 -17.44 -16.55
CA ASN A 188 20.44 -18.74 -16.50
C ASN A 188 19.74 -19.02 -15.16
N GLY A 189 19.09 -18.02 -14.58
CA GLY A 189 18.33 -18.16 -13.34
C GLY A 189 19.09 -17.85 -12.05
N THR A 190 20.42 -17.64 -12.12
CA THR A 190 21.26 -17.34 -10.96
C THR A 190 21.00 -15.94 -10.42
N ASN A 191 20.85 -15.81 -9.10
CA ASN A 191 20.62 -14.51 -8.45
C ASN A 191 21.84 -13.58 -8.60
N PRO A 192 21.66 -12.33 -9.07
CA PRO A 192 22.75 -11.38 -9.19
C PRO A 192 23.18 -10.83 -7.82
N THR A 193 24.47 -10.52 -7.70
CA THR A 193 25.02 -9.84 -6.52
C THR A 193 24.62 -8.37 -6.50
N VAL A 194 24.68 -7.73 -5.33
CA VAL A 194 24.43 -6.28 -5.19
C VAL A 194 25.36 -5.47 -6.09
N ALA A 195 26.65 -5.85 -6.17
CA ALA A 195 27.63 -5.18 -7.02
C ALA A 195 27.27 -5.26 -8.51
N GLN A 196 26.79 -6.43 -8.99
CA GLN A 196 26.34 -6.59 -10.38
C GLN A 196 25.14 -5.70 -10.70
N VAL A 197 24.17 -5.62 -9.79
CA VAL A 197 22.99 -4.77 -9.95
C VAL A 197 23.38 -3.30 -9.96
N SER A 198 24.21 -2.85 -9.01
CA SER A 198 24.68 -1.45 -8.93
C SER A 198 25.48 -1.06 -10.16
N SER A 199 26.41 -1.91 -10.60
CA SER A 199 27.25 -1.63 -11.78
C SER A 199 26.40 -1.45 -13.03
N LEU A 200 25.39 -2.28 -13.25
CA LEU A 200 24.52 -2.15 -14.43
C LEU A 200 23.62 -0.90 -14.36
N LEU A 201 23.15 -0.52 -13.16
CA LEU A 201 22.40 0.72 -12.94
C LEU A 201 23.27 1.96 -13.23
N GLU A 202 24.53 1.96 -12.80
CA GLU A 202 25.49 3.06 -13.01
C GLU A 202 25.85 3.23 -14.49
N GLN A 203 25.99 2.12 -15.22
CA GLN A 203 26.28 2.13 -16.67
C GLN A 203 25.12 2.69 -17.51
N ARG A 204 23.92 2.87 -16.92
CA ARG A 204 22.71 3.32 -17.61
C ARG A 204 22.42 2.53 -18.88
N THR A 205 22.78 1.25 -18.89
CA THR A 205 22.55 0.38 -20.03
C THR A 205 21.04 0.19 -20.21
N THR A 206 20.57 0.36 -21.44
CA THR A 206 19.18 0.09 -21.77
C THR A 206 18.96 -1.41 -21.91
N PHE A 207 17.97 -1.93 -21.21
CA PHE A 207 17.52 -3.30 -21.35
C PHE A 207 16.00 -3.34 -21.24
N THR A 208 15.39 -4.34 -21.86
CA THR A 208 13.94 -4.54 -21.80
C THR A 208 13.63 -5.73 -20.91
N VAL A 209 12.68 -5.53 -19.99
CA VAL A 209 12.05 -6.59 -19.20
C VAL A 209 10.59 -6.62 -19.61
N SER A 210 10.09 -7.78 -20.03
CA SER A 210 8.69 -7.93 -20.44
C SER A 210 7.77 -8.13 -19.23
N ARG A 211 6.46 -8.00 -19.47
CA ARG A 211 5.42 -8.34 -18.49
C ARG A 211 5.57 -9.77 -17.95
N ASN A 212 5.84 -10.73 -18.83
CA ASN A 212 6.01 -12.13 -18.45
C ASN A 212 7.29 -12.34 -17.64
N ASP A 213 8.38 -11.64 -18.00
CA ASP A 213 9.63 -11.72 -17.24
C ASP A 213 9.43 -11.30 -15.77
N ILE A 214 8.55 -10.33 -15.49
CA ILE A 214 8.24 -9.91 -14.12
C ILE A 214 7.29 -10.89 -13.44
N LEU A 215 6.25 -11.35 -14.15
CA LEU A 215 5.28 -12.30 -13.60
C LEU A 215 5.94 -13.58 -13.09
N GLU A 216 6.93 -14.09 -13.81
CA GLU A 216 7.64 -15.35 -13.49
C GLU A 216 8.82 -15.15 -12.52
N ALA A 217 9.30 -13.92 -12.33
CA ALA A 217 10.51 -13.66 -11.54
C ALA A 217 10.24 -13.15 -10.12
N LEU A 218 9.01 -12.70 -9.83
CA LEU A 218 8.54 -12.35 -8.49
C LEU A 218 8.09 -13.60 -7.73
#